data_AF-A0A669DD62-F1
#
_entry.id   AF-A0A669DD62-F1
#
_cell.length_a   1.000
_cell.length_b   1.000
_cell.length_c   1.000
_cell.angle_alpha   90.00
_cell.angle_beta   90.00
_cell.angle_gamma   90.00
#
_symmetry.space_group_name_H-M   'P 1'
#
loop_
_entity.id
_entity.type
_entity.pdbx_description
1 polymer ?
#
loop_
_entity_poly.entity_id
_entity_poly.type
_entity_poly.pdbx_seq_one_letter_code
_entity_poly.pdbx_strand_id
1 'polypeptide(L)'
;GRLEYVHTYIQWLFPLQEPGVNYEASTLTKEEITVNLIAKENLLKSYKLMLDFYGIVLCDEKTGEVRRAEHWEERFHNLNSHTHNNLRITRILKCLGTLGYPHYQVPLVHFFLEETLVNGQLPNIRDSVLSYFLFAVLDKTQRRNLIKYAYLNYEPKDEFVWCPKKIQKLWSMQSKAAKEEAADSLGSQEDTLISDKLRQITSNGFKQLS
;
A
#
# COMPACT_ATOMS: atom_id res chain seq x y z
N GLY A 1 -19.95 -15.93 -2.13
CA GLY A 1 -19.68 -17.04 -3.07
C GLY A 1 -19.04 -18.24 -2.36
N ARG A 2 -18.89 -19.41 -3.00
CA ARG A 2 -18.50 -20.70 -2.36
C ARG A 2 -17.19 -20.68 -1.54
N LEU A 3 -16.31 -19.70 -1.78
CA LEU A 3 -15.08 -19.43 -1.00
C LEU A 3 -15.34 -18.80 0.39
N GLU A 4 -16.51 -18.21 0.65
CA GLU A 4 -16.85 -17.68 1.98
C GLU A 4 -17.11 -18.81 2.99
N TYR A 5 -17.64 -19.94 2.53
CA TYR A 5 -18.14 -21.02 3.40
C TYR A 5 -17.06 -21.99 3.88
N VAL A 6 -15.90 -22.01 3.22
CA VAL A 6 -14.76 -22.83 3.64
C VAL A 6 -13.72 -21.89 4.25
N HIS A 7 -13.49 -21.94 5.55
CA HIS A 7 -12.50 -21.06 6.20
C HIS A 7 -11.06 -21.61 6.08
N THR A 8 -10.90 -22.87 5.67
CA THR A 8 -9.61 -23.58 5.67
C THR A 8 -8.81 -23.47 4.37
N TYR A 9 -9.43 -23.13 3.22
CA TYR A 9 -8.72 -23.11 1.93
C TYR A 9 -7.53 -22.14 1.93
N ILE A 10 -7.65 -21.00 2.63
CA ILE A 10 -6.59 -20.01 2.72
C ILE A 10 -5.31 -20.59 3.34
N GLN A 11 -5.46 -21.61 4.17
CA GLN A 11 -4.33 -22.25 4.84
C GLN A 11 -3.50 -23.10 3.87
N TRP A 12 -4.18 -23.72 2.91
CA TRP A 12 -3.57 -24.49 1.82
C TRP A 12 -2.94 -23.59 0.76
N LEU A 13 -3.58 -22.47 0.45
CA LEU A 13 -3.06 -21.50 -0.53
C LEU A 13 -1.86 -20.70 -0.02
N PHE A 14 -1.85 -20.37 1.29
CA PHE A 14 -0.81 -19.55 1.91
C PHE A 14 -0.30 -20.22 3.19
N PRO A 15 0.52 -21.27 3.09
CA PRO A 15 1.09 -21.93 4.26
C PRO A 15 2.00 -20.96 5.03
N LEU A 16 1.85 -20.89 6.36
CA LEU A 16 2.80 -20.22 7.24
C LEU A 16 3.66 -21.27 7.93
N GLN A 17 4.94 -20.98 8.14
CA GLN A 17 5.85 -21.80 8.94
C GLN A 17 5.69 -21.55 10.45
N GLU A 18 4.60 -20.94 10.91
CA GLU A 18 4.33 -20.77 12.34
C GLU A 18 3.58 -22.01 12.85
N PRO A 19 4.20 -22.88 13.66
CA PRO A 19 3.46 -23.90 14.36
C PRO A 19 2.71 -23.27 15.54
N GLY A 20 1.55 -23.80 15.90
CA GLY A 20 1.22 -23.80 17.33
C GLY A 20 2.34 -24.55 18.07
N VAL A 21 2.93 -23.93 19.10
CA VAL A 21 3.77 -24.52 20.16
C VAL A 21 4.91 -25.48 19.76
N ASN A 22 5.37 -25.53 18.51
CA ASN A 22 6.37 -26.53 18.09
C ASN A 22 7.76 -25.91 17.94
N TYR A 23 8.59 -26.05 18.96
CA TYR A 23 9.99 -25.57 19.03
C TYR A 23 10.93 -26.34 18.08
N GLU A 24 10.47 -27.46 17.50
CA GLU A 24 11.27 -28.33 16.62
C GLU A 24 11.01 -28.14 15.11
N ALA A 25 10.18 -27.17 14.71
CA ALA A 25 10.00 -26.89 13.28
C ALA A 25 11.26 -26.20 12.72
N SER A 26 12.04 -26.93 11.94
CA SER A 26 13.23 -26.40 11.27
C SER A 26 12.84 -25.26 10.32
N THR A 27 13.50 -24.11 10.46
CA THR A 27 13.42 -22.98 9.52
C THR A 27 13.74 -23.46 8.11
N LEU A 28 12.80 -23.34 7.16
CA LEU A 28 13.13 -23.64 5.76
C LEU A 28 14.25 -22.69 5.32
N THR A 29 15.36 -23.24 4.84
CA THR A 29 16.50 -22.43 4.43
C THR A 29 16.19 -21.72 3.11
N LYS A 30 16.89 -20.62 2.83
CA LYS A 30 16.74 -19.86 1.58
C LYS A 30 16.93 -20.75 0.33
N GLU A 31 17.69 -21.83 0.45
CA GLU A 31 17.87 -22.80 -0.63
C GLU A 31 16.57 -23.54 -0.99
N GLU A 32 15.69 -23.88 -0.04
CA GLU A 32 14.47 -24.69 -0.30
C GLU A 32 13.38 -23.91 -1.05
N ILE A 33 13.31 -22.59 -0.91
CA ILE A 33 12.38 -21.72 -1.66
C ILE A 33 12.76 -21.67 -3.16
N THR A 34 14.04 -21.87 -3.48
CA THR A 34 14.56 -21.94 -4.86
C THR A 34 14.18 -23.24 -5.58
N VAL A 35 13.91 -24.33 -4.86
CA VAL A 35 13.75 -25.69 -5.44
C VAL A 35 12.34 -25.93 -6.02
N ASN A 36 11.37 -25.02 -5.82
CA ASN A 36 10.02 -25.26 -6.31
C ASN A 36 9.42 -24.06 -7.04
N LEU A 37 9.92 -23.79 -8.25
CA LEU A 37 9.34 -22.82 -9.20
C LEU A 37 7.83 -23.03 -9.35
N ILE A 38 7.37 -24.28 -9.36
CA ILE A 38 5.94 -24.65 -9.42
C ILE A 38 5.18 -24.13 -8.18
N ALA A 39 5.73 -24.30 -6.97
CA ALA A 39 5.12 -23.78 -5.75
C ALA A 39 5.06 -22.24 -5.75
N LYS A 40 6.11 -21.59 -6.27
CA LYS A 40 6.14 -20.13 -6.41
C LYS A 40 5.10 -19.62 -7.42
N GLU A 41 4.97 -20.29 -8.56
CA GLU A 41 3.91 -20.01 -9.55
C GLU A 41 2.51 -20.27 -8.98
N ASN A 42 2.33 -21.33 -8.20
CA ASN A 42 1.05 -21.62 -7.55
C ASN A 42 0.70 -20.57 -6.49
N LEU A 43 1.69 -20.09 -5.73
CA LEU A 43 1.51 -18.96 -4.81
C LEU A 43 1.08 -17.70 -5.56
N LEU A 44 1.69 -17.40 -6.70
CA LEU A 44 1.29 -16.26 -7.53
C LEU A 44 -0.14 -16.39 -8.07
N LYS A 45 -0.53 -17.57 -8.58
CA LYS A 45 -1.90 -17.86 -9.02
C LYS A 45 -2.89 -17.66 -7.86
N SER A 46 -2.55 -18.18 -6.69
CA SER A 46 -3.35 -18.03 -5.47
C SER A 46 -3.46 -16.58 -5.03
N TYR A 47 -2.37 -15.82 -5.15
CA TYR A 47 -2.33 -14.40 -4.84
C TYR A 47 -3.27 -13.60 -5.75
N LYS A 48 -3.17 -13.79 -7.07
CA LYS A 48 -4.07 -13.15 -8.05
C LYS A 48 -5.54 -13.49 -7.79
N LEU A 49 -5.85 -14.76 -7.50
CA LEU A 49 -7.20 -15.19 -7.14
C LEU A 49 -7.72 -14.45 -5.90
N MET A 50 -6.90 -14.33 -4.86
CA MET A 50 -7.30 -13.65 -3.63
C MET A 50 -7.40 -12.14 -3.81
N LEU A 51 -6.54 -11.52 -4.61
CA LEU A 51 -6.69 -10.11 -4.97
C LEU A 51 -8.02 -9.86 -5.66
N ASP A 52 -8.36 -10.67 -6.66
CA ASP A 52 -9.62 -10.55 -7.40
C ASP A 52 -10.86 -10.71 -6.48
N PHE A 53 -10.78 -11.66 -5.54
CA PHE A 53 -11.78 -11.86 -4.49
C PHE A 53 -11.95 -10.60 -3.61
N TYR A 54 -10.89 -9.83 -3.38
CA TYR A 54 -10.93 -8.57 -2.64
C TYR A 54 -11.23 -7.34 -3.52
N GLY A 55 -11.47 -7.51 -4.83
CA GLY A 55 -11.69 -6.39 -5.75
C GLY A 55 -10.40 -5.67 -6.14
N ILE A 56 -9.28 -6.39 -6.16
CA ILE A 56 -7.94 -5.88 -6.43
C ILE A 56 -7.37 -6.65 -7.63
N VAL A 57 -6.57 -6.00 -8.47
CA VAL A 57 -5.86 -6.63 -9.58
C VAL A 57 -4.36 -6.35 -9.50
N LEU A 58 -3.55 -7.37 -9.76
CA LEU A 58 -2.09 -7.26 -9.93
C LEU A 58 -1.80 -6.75 -11.35
N CYS A 59 -1.24 -5.55 -11.46
CA CYS A 59 -0.95 -4.89 -12.73
C CYS A 59 0.44 -5.25 -13.25
N ASP A 60 1.40 -5.42 -12.36
CA ASP A 60 2.79 -5.72 -12.72
C ASP A 60 3.34 -6.79 -11.76
N GLU A 61 3.69 -7.94 -12.31
CA GLU A 61 4.26 -9.06 -11.57
C GLU A 61 5.71 -8.85 -11.13
N LYS A 62 6.44 -7.92 -11.74
CA LYS A 62 7.82 -7.59 -11.37
C LYS A 62 7.86 -6.65 -10.18
N THR A 63 6.98 -5.64 -10.17
CA THR A 63 6.95 -4.63 -9.11
C THR A 63 5.99 -5.00 -7.97
N GLY A 64 4.97 -5.81 -8.26
CA GLY A 64 3.89 -6.10 -7.34
C GLY A 64 2.78 -5.05 -7.34
N GLU A 65 2.79 -4.11 -8.28
CA GLU A 65 1.82 -3.02 -8.36
C GLU A 65 0.38 -3.56 -8.44
N VAL A 66 -0.49 -3.03 -7.58
CA VAL A 66 -1.90 -3.41 -7.53
C VAL A 66 -2.79 -2.18 -7.65
N ARG A 67 -4.01 -2.37 -8.15
CA ARG A 67 -5.06 -1.35 -8.21
C ARG A 67 -6.44 -1.96 -7.98
N ARG A 68 -7.47 -1.13 -7.90
CA ARG A 68 -8.87 -1.58 -7.89
C ARG A 68 -9.19 -2.35 -9.18
N ALA A 69 -9.81 -3.52 -9.05
CA ALA A 69 -10.40 -4.25 -10.16
C ALA A 69 -11.68 -3.55 -10.66
N GLU A 70 -12.23 -3.93 -11.82
CA GLU A 70 -13.45 -3.30 -12.34
C GLU A 70 -14.67 -3.49 -11.42
N HIS A 71 -14.78 -4.66 -10.79
CA HIS A 71 -15.85 -5.05 -9.86
C HIS A 71 -15.53 -4.72 -8.39
N TRP A 72 -14.66 -3.75 -8.12
CA TRP A 72 -14.18 -3.47 -6.77
C TRP A 72 -15.28 -3.09 -5.77
N GLU A 73 -16.32 -2.38 -6.21
CA GLU A 73 -17.37 -1.85 -5.30
C GLU A 73 -18.08 -2.96 -4.52
N GLU A 74 -18.57 -3.99 -5.22
CA GLU A 74 -19.23 -5.15 -4.60
C GLU A 74 -18.26 -5.89 -3.65
N ARG A 75 -17.00 -6.03 -4.07
CA ARG A 75 -15.98 -6.76 -3.29
C ARG A 75 -15.56 -6.00 -2.04
N PHE A 76 -15.46 -4.68 -2.10
CA PHE A 76 -15.14 -3.84 -0.95
C PHE A 76 -16.28 -3.85 0.07
N HIS A 77 -17.54 -3.87 -0.39
CA HIS A 77 -18.67 -4.07 0.50
C HIS A 77 -18.55 -5.41 1.26
N ASN A 78 -18.27 -6.50 0.55
CA ASN A 78 -18.03 -7.80 1.18
C ASN A 78 -16.86 -7.77 2.17
N LEU A 79 -15.75 -7.14 1.77
CA LEU A 79 -14.54 -7.06 2.57
C LEU A 79 -14.76 -6.30 3.89
N ASN A 80 -15.52 -5.20 3.85
CA ASN A 80 -15.92 -4.45 5.03
C ASN A 80 -16.86 -5.24 5.96
N SER A 81 -17.74 -6.08 5.42
CA SER A 81 -18.72 -6.84 6.22
C SER A 81 -18.14 -8.08 6.91
N HIS A 82 -16.95 -8.55 6.51
CA HIS A 82 -16.41 -9.83 6.96
C HIS A 82 -15.00 -9.71 7.54
N THR A 83 -14.92 -9.47 8.86
CA THR A 83 -13.67 -9.22 9.61
C THR A 83 -12.63 -10.35 9.51
N HIS A 84 -13.05 -11.60 9.26
CA HIS A 84 -12.12 -12.72 9.09
C HIS A 84 -11.19 -12.55 7.87
N ASN A 85 -11.56 -11.72 6.89
CA ASN A 85 -10.70 -11.38 5.77
C ASN A 85 -9.42 -10.66 6.23
N ASN A 86 -9.45 -9.93 7.34
CA ASN A 86 -8.27 -9.29 7.91
C ASN A 86 -7.20 -10.33 8.29
N LEU A 87 -7.63 -11.46 8.87
CA LEU A 87 -6.73 -12.58 9.20
C LEU A 87 -6.20 -13.26 7.93
N ARG A 88 -7.05 -13.42 6.90
CA ARG A 88 -6.65 -13.98 5.60
C ARG A 88 -5.60 -13.10 4.91
N ILE A 89 -5.80 -11.78 4.87
CA ILE A 89 -4.85 -10.83 4.28
C ILE A 89 -3.54 -10.82 5.06
N THR A 90 -3.59 -10.81 6.39
CA THR A 90 -2.37 -10.91 7.23
C THR A 90 -1.58 -12.18 6.89
N ARG A 91 -2.27 -13.31 6.72
CA ARG A 91 -1.65 -14.58 6.32
C ARG A 91 -1.02 -14.51 4.93
N ILE A 92 -1.72 -13.92 3.96
CA ILE A 92 -1.19 -13.68 2.61
C ILE A 92 0.09 -12.84 2.69
N LEU A 93 0.06 -11.70 3.40
CA LEU A 93 1.22 -10.81 3.54
C LEU A 93 2.42 -11.52 4.16
N LYS A 94 2.24 -12.27 5.25
CA LYS A 94 3.32 -13.05 5.86
C LYS A 94 3.90 -14.08 4.88
N CYS A 95 3.03 -14.81 4.19
CA CYS A 95 3.41 -15.83 3.20
C CYS A 95 4.19 -15.22 2.02
N LEU A 96 3.77 -14.09 1.48
CA LEU A 96 4.49 -13.37 0.41
C LEU A 96 5.91 -13.00 0.84
N GLY A 97 6.06 -12.51 2.08
CA GLY A 97 7.35 -12.15 2.65
C GLY A 97 8.31 -13.34 2.78
N THR A 98 7.81 -14.47 3.26
CA THR A 98 8.64 -15.65 3.57
C THR A 98 8.86 -16.59 2.40
N LEU A 99 7.91 -16.73 1.47
CA LEU A 99 7.91 -17.77 0.44
C LEU A 99 8.19 -17.27 -0.99
N GLY A 100 8.63 -16.02 -1.16
CA GLY A 100 9.34 -15.63 -2.39
C GLY A 100 8.83 -14.40 -3.15
N TYR A 101 7.88 -13.63 -2.61
CA TYR A 101 7.40 -12.37 -3.18
C TYR A 101 7.43 -11.21 -2.17
N PRO A 102 8.54 -10.94 -1.46
CA PRO A 102 8.60 -9.87 -0.46
C PRO A 102 8.31 -8.48 -1.06
N HIS A 103 8.63 -8.28 -2.34
CA HIS A 103 8.35 -7.05 -3.09
C HIS A 103 6.85 -6.78 -3.27
N TYR A 104 5.96 -7.78 -3.15
CA TYR A 104 4.51 -7.57 -3.23
C TYR A 104 3.90 -7.03 -1.94
N GLN A 105 4.59 -7.16 -0.80
CA GLN A 105 4.05 -6.73 0.48
C GLN A 105 3.78 -5.23 0.50
N VAL A 106 4.72 -4.43 -0.04
CA VAL A 106 4.67 -2.97 0.06
C VAL A 106 3.56 -2.37 -0.80
N PRO A 107 3.43 -2.70 -2.10
CA PRO A 107 2.31 -2.23 -2.91
C PRO A 107 0.95 -2.60 -2.32
N LEU A 108 0.78 -3.83 -1.82
CA LEU A 108 -0.49 -4.27 -1.25
C LEU A 108 -0.83 -3.53 0.05
N VAL A 109 0.14 -3.34 0.95
CA VAL A 109 -0.09 -2.59 2.19
C VAL A 109 -0.34 -1.11 1.89
N HIS A 110 0.38 -0.54 0.93
CA HIS A 110 0.14 0.84 0.49
C HIS A 110 -1.28 1.02 -0.05
N PHE A 111 -1.74 0.10 -0.91
CA PHE A 111 -3.11 0.09 -1.42
C PHE A 111 -4.14 0.12 -0.28
N PHE A 112 -3.98 -0.74 0.74
CA PHE A 112 -4.89 -0.72 1.88
C PHE A 112 -4.79 0.58 2.71
N LEU A 113 -3.61 1.18 2.86
CA LEU A 113 -3.48 2.47 3.54
C LEU A 113 -4.22 3.57 2.77
N GLU A 114 -4.09 3.60 1.45
CA GLU A 114 -4.77 4.58 0.59
C GLU A 114 -6.29 4.41 0.66
N GLU A 115 -6.79 3.18 0.54
CA GLU A 115 -8.23 2.89 0.60
C GLU A 115 -8.86 3.15 1.98
N THR A 116 -8.07 3.07 3.05
CA THR A 116 -8.56 3.27 4.42
C THR A 116 -8.40 4.69 4.92
N LEU A 117 -7.30 5.38 4.56
CA LEU A 117 -6.96 6.70 5.11
C LEU A 117 -7.25 7.85 4.16
N VAL A 118 -7.19 7.62 2.84
CA VAL A 118 -7.38 8.68 1.83
C VAL A 118 -8.76 8.57 1.20
N ASN A 119 -9.11 7.40 0.68
CA ASN A 119 -10.35 7.21 -0.07
C ASN A 119 -11.55 6.85 0.82
N GLY A 120 -11.30 6.42 2.06
CA GLY A 120 -12.33 6.08 3.06
C GLY A 120 -13.25 4.91 2.66
N GLN A 121 -12.83 4.05 1.73
CA GLN A 121 -13.68 2.97 1.19
C GLN A 121 -13.65 1.70 2.05
N LEU A 122 -12.61 1.51 2.87
CA LEU A 122 -12.41 0.29 3.66
C LEU A 122 -12.33 0.53 5.18
N PRO A 123 -13.25 1.30 5.80
CA PRO A 123 -13.11 1.74 7.19
C PRO A 123 -12.96 0.58 8.20
N ASN A 124 -13.59 -0.58 7.95
CA ASN A 124 -13.56 -1.73 8.86
C ASN A 124 -12.23 -2.53 8.81
N ILE A 125 -11.35 -2.20 7.86
CA ILE A 125 -10.02 -2.82 7.73
C ILE A 125 -8.96 -1.95 8.40
N ARG A 126 -9.21 -0.64 8.55
CA ARG A 126 -8.22 0.38 8.96
C ARG A 126 -7.35 -0.07 10.13
N ASP A 127 -7.96 -0.54 11.21
CA ASP A 127 -7.24 -0.97 12.41
C ASP A 127 -6.31 -2.17 12.15
N SER A 128 -6.73 -3.08 11.26
CA SER A 128 -5.91 -4.20 10.84
C SER A 128 -4.75 -3.79 9.93
N VAL A 129 -4.95 -2.79 9.06
CA VAL A 129 -3.87 -2.22 8.25
C VAL A 129 -2.78 -1.66 9.15
N LEU A 130 -3.19 -0.85 10.13
CA LEU A 130 -2.28 -0.14 11.04
C LEU A 130 -1.61 -1.07 12.05
N SER A 131 -2.31 -2.10 12.52
CA SER A 131 -1.82 -2.97 13.61
C SER A 131 -1.15 -4.26 13.12
N TYR A 132 -1.53 -4.78 11.95
CA TYR A 132 -1.04 -6.08 11.47
C TYR A 132 -0.35 -5.97 10.11
N PHE A 133 -0.98 -5.32 9.13
CA PHE A 133 -0.49 -5.37 7.74
C PHE A 133 0.83 -4.63 7.58
N LEU A 134 0.96 -3.43 8.17
CA LEU A 134 2.21 -2.69 8.25
C LEU A 134 3.35 -3.53 8.80
N PHE A 135 3.09 -4.32 9.85
CA PHE A 135 4.11 -5.08 10.55
C PHE A 135 4.43 -6.43 9.90
N ALA A 136 3.60 -6.90 8.96
CA ALA A 136 3.89 -8.05 8.13
C ALA A 136 5.00 -7.78 7.10
N VAL A 137 5.20 -6.51 6.69
CA VAL A 137 6.27 -6.11 5.76
C VAL A 137 7.64 -6.37 6.38
N LEU A 138 8.42 -7.26 5.76
CA LEU A 138 9.71 -7.70 6.32
C LEU A 138 10.78 -6.61 6.24
N ASP A 139 10.85 -5.89 5.12
CA ASP A 139 11.80 -4.79 4.94
C ASP A 139 11.49 -3.64 5.91
N LYS A 140 12.43 -3.39 6.83
CA LYS A 140 12.29 -2.37 7.88
C LYS A 140 12.24 -0.95 7.32
N THR A 141 12.98 -0.68 6.25
CA THR A 141 13.05 0.65 5.62
C THR A 141 11.74 0.94 4.89
N GLN A 142 11.25 -0.01 4.10
CA GLN A 142 9.98 0.14 3.38
C GLN A 142 8.80 0.22 4.35
N ARG A 143 8.79 -0.61 5.41
CA ARG A 143 7.80 -0.50 6.49
C ARG A 143 7.81 0.87 7.17
N ARG A 144 8.99 1.44 7.44
CA ARG A 144 9.09 2.80 8.00
C ARG A 144 8.50 3.85 7.05
N ASN A 145 8.68 3.70 5.75
CA ASN A 145 8.08 4.59 4.75
C ASN A 145 6.56 4.48 4.74
N LEU A 146 6.02 3.26 4.85
CA LEU A 146 4.57 3.04 4.99
C LEU A 146 4.01 3.64 6.29
N ILE A 147 4.72 3.51 7.42
CA ILE A 147 4.31 4.16 8.69
C ILE A 147 4.33 5.70 8.54
N LYS A 148 5.31 6.25 7.82
CA LYS A 148 5.34 7.68 7.50
C LYS A 148 4.14 8.09 6.64
N TYR A 149 3.83 7.33 5.60
CA TYR A 149 2.65 7.55 4.76
C TYR A 149 1.35 7.49 5.59
N ALA A 150 1.20 6.47 6.44
CA ALA A 150 0.06 6.33 7.33
C ALA A 150 -0.08 7.54 8.26
N TYR A 151 1.01 7.95 8.92
CA TYR A 151 1.00 9.13 9.79
C TYR A 151 0.58 10.40 9.05
N LEU A 152 1.07 10.63 7.83
CA LEU A 152 0.74 11.82 7.05
C LEU A 152 -0.74 11.88 6.64
N ASN A 153 -1.38 10.73 6.43
CA ASN A 153 -2.78 10.64 5.98
C ASN A 153 -3.78 10.29 7.10
N TYR A 154 -3.33 9.94 8.30
CA TYR A 154 -4.20 9.62 9.43
C TYR A 154 -4.69 10.88 10.14
N GLU A 155 -5.99 11.01 10.37
CA GLU A 155 -6.58 12.05 11.23
C GLU A 155 -7.50 11.43 12.28
N PRO A 156 -7.46 11.90 13.55
CA PRO A 156 -6.61 13.00 14.04
C PRO A 156 -5.17 12.53 14.39
N LYS A 157 -4.17 13.40 14.19
CA LYS A 157 -2.74 13.05 14.31
C LYS A 157 -2.30 12.58 15.70
N ASP A 158 -2.95 13.03 16.76
CA ASP A 158 -2.62 12.72 18.16
C ASP A 158 -3.00 11.30 18.58
N GLU A 159 -3.94 10.67 17.87
CA GLU A 159 -4.33 9.28 18.07
C GLU A 159 -3.41 8.27 17.35
N PHE A 160 -2.46 8.75 16.54
CA PHE A 160 -1.53 7.86 15.82
C PHE A 160 -0.43 7.33 16.74
N VAL A 161 -0.65 6.15 17.34
CA VAL A 161 0.24 5.56 18.36
C VAL A 161 1.48 4.84 17.81
N TRP A 162 1.51 4.53 16.50
CA TRP A 162 2.58 3.71 15.89
C TRP A 162 3.87 4.48 15.55
N CYS A 163 3.92 5.78 15.84
CA CYS A 163 5.12 6.60 15.63
C CYS A 163 5.42 7.45 16.88
N PRO A 164 6.65 7.44 17.43
CA PRO A 164 7.01 8.27 18.57
C PRO A 164 6.84 9.77 18.30
N LYS A 165 6.38 10.54 19.31
CA LYS A 165 6.11 11.99 19.20
C LYS A 165 7.28 12.82 18.62
N LYS A 166 8.54 12.43 18.88
CA LYS A 166 9.72 13.10 18.30
C LYS A 166 9.80 12.93 16.77
N ILE A 167 9.51 11.72 16.28
CA ILE A 167 9.52 11.40 14.85
C ILE A 167 8.30 12.04 14.16
N GLN A 168 7.15 12.03 14.82
CA GLN A 168 5.95 12.75 14.37
C GLN A 168 6.23 14.24 14.12
N LYS A 169 6.91 14.92 15.06
CA LYS A 169 7.33 16.33 14.90
C LYS A 169 8.25 16.53 13.69
N LEU A 170 9.28 15.69 13.54
CA LEU A 170 10.22 15.77 12.42
C LEU A 170 9.52 15.61 11.06
N TRP A 171 8.64 14.62 10.92
CA TRP A 171 7.90 14.40 9.68
C TRP A 171 6.89 15.50 9.39
N SER A 172 6.26 16.05 10.43
CA SER A 172 5.37 17.21 10.29
C SER A 172 6.12 18.43 9.77
N MET A 173 7.32 18.72 10.29
CA MET A 173 8.16 19.83 9.83
C MET A 173 8.61 19.64 8.37
N GLN A 174 9.06 18.42 8.02
CA GLN A 174 9.44 18.10 6.63
C GLN A 174 8.26 18.23 5.65
N SER A 175 7.06 17.80 6.06
CA SER A 175 5.85 17.92 5.24
C SER A 175 5.44 19.37 5.03
N LYS A 176 5.52 20.21 6.07
CA LYS A 176 5.25 21.66 5.96
C LYS A 176 6.25 22.34 5.02
N ALA A 177 7.55 22.10 5.22
CA ALA A 177 8.59 22.66 4.35
C ALA A 177 8.40 22.26 2.88
N ALA A 178 8.09 20.98 2.60
CA ALA A 178 7.82 20.52 1.23
C ALA A 178 6.57 21.16 0.60
N LYS A 179 5.53 21.44 1.40
CA LYS A 179 4.34 22.15 0.92
C LYS A 179 4.61 23.63 0.64
N GLU A 180 5.42 24.28 1.47
CA GLU A 180 5.85 25.67 1.28
C GLU A 180 6.74 25.80 0.02
N GLU A 181 7.71 24.91 -0.17
CA GLU A 181 8.55 24.86 -1.38
C GLU A 181 7.73 24.58 -2.65
N ALA A 182 6.74 23.67 -2.59
CA ALA A 182 5.85 23.40 -3.71
C ALA A 182 4.94 24.58 -4.04
N ALA A 183 4.44 25.30 -3.03
CA ALA A 183 3.63 26.50 -3.22
C ALA A 183 4.44 27.65 -3.83
N ASP A 184 5.68 27.85 -3.38
CA ASP A 184 6.60 28.86 -3.90
C ASP A 184 7.02 28.56 -5.35
N SER A 185 7.20 27.27 -5.68
CA SER A 185 7.47 26.80 -7.04
C SER A 185 6.27 26.99 -7.99
N LEU A 186 5.03 26.83 -7.52
CA LEU A 186 3.84 27.12 -8.32
C LEU A 186 3.64 28.62 -8.53
N GLY A 187 3.86 29.44 -7.49
CA GLY A 187 3.74 30.90 -7.58
C GLY A 187 4.76 31.52 -8.54
N SER A 188 6.01 31.04 -8.49
CA SER A 188 7.05 31.48 -9.42
C SER A 188 6.82 31.03 -10.87
N GLN A 189 6.16 29.88 -11.10
CA GLN A 189 5.73 29.46 -12.44
C GLN A 189 4.58 30.32 -12.98
N GLU A 190 3.59 30.67 -12.16
CA GLU A 190 2.50 31.59 -12.55
C GLU A 190 3.04 33.01 -12.88
N ASP A 191 3.95 33.55 -12.06
CA ASP A 191 4.55 34.86 -12.31
C ASP A 191 5.39 34.89 -13.60
N THR A 192 6.09 33.79 -13.91
CA THR A 192 6.84 33.64 -15.15
C THR A 192 5.90 33.60 -16.37
N LEU A 193 4.81 32.84 -16.29
CA LEU A 193 3.77 32.76 -17.33
C LEU A 193 3.08 34.12 -17.57
N ILE A 194 2.81 34.87 -16.50
CA ILE A 194 2.22 36.22 -16.59
C ILE A 194 3.22 37.21 -17.21
N SER A 195 4.48 37.18 -16.79
CA SER A 195 5.56 37.99 -17.38
C SER A 195 5.72 37.72 -18.88
N ASP A 196 5.71 36.47 -19.30
CA ASP A 196 5.87 36.10 -20.71
C ASP A 196 4.66 36.50 -21.57
N LYS A 197 3.44 36.41 -21.01
CA LYS A 197 2.23 36.96 -21.65
C LYS A 197 2.32 38.48 -21.81
N LEU A 198 2.78 39.20 -20.78
CA LEU A 198 2.95 40.65 -20.83
C LEU A 198 4.01 41.08 -21.86
N ARG A 199 5.11 40.33 -22.00
CA ARG A 199 6.14 40.57 -23.03
C ARG A 199 5.64 40.32 -24.45
N GLN A 200 4.77 39.33 -24.67
CA GLN A 200 4.17 39.10 -25.98
C GLN A 200 3.19 40.22 -26.38
N ILE A 201 2.45 40.77 -25.41
CA ILE A 201 1.53 41.90 -25.65
C ILE A 201 2.31 43.17 -26.03
N THR A 202 3.41 43.48 -25.33
CA THR A 202 4.24 44.67 -25.63
C THR A 202 5.02 44.54 -26.95
N SER A 203 5.46 43.33 -27.31
CA SER A 203 6.11 43.05 -28.60
C SER A 203 5.16 43.21 -29.79
N ASN A 204 3.88 42.82 -29.65
CA ASN A 204 2.87 42.96 -30.69
C ASN A 204 2.31 44.39 -30.82
N GLY A 205 2.41 45.22 -29.78
CA GLY A 205 1.97 46.63 -29.80
C GLY A 205 2.92 47.57 -30.56
N PHE A 206 4.20 47.22 -30.71
CA PHE A 206 5.20 48.08 -31.38
C PHE A 206 5.23 47.96 -32.91
N LYS A 207 4.47 47.03 -33.50
CA LYS A 207 4.40 46.84 -34.97
C LYS A 207 3.28 47.63 -35.67
N GLN A 208 2.56 48.52 -34.98
CA GLN A 208 1.49 49.35 -35.55
C GLN A 208 1.79 50.86 -35.62
N LEU A 209 3.02 51.29 -35.35
CA LEU A 209 3.42 52.71 -35.41
C LEU A 209 4.66 52.99 -36.28
N SER A 210 4.93 52.17 -37.30
CA SER A 210 5.92 52.45 -38.35
C SER A 210 5.26 52.47 -39.72
#